data_AF-A0A2E2IMV9-F1
#
_entry.id   AF-A0A2E2IMV9-F1
#
_cell.length_a   1.000
_cell.length_b   1.000
_cell.length_c   1.000
_cell.angle_alpha   90.00
_cell.angle_beta   90.00
_cell.angle_gamma   90.00
#
_symmetry.space_group_name_H-M   'P 1'
#
loop_
_entity.id
_entity.type
_entity.pdbx_description
1 polymer ?
#
loop_
_entity_poly.entity_id
_entity_poly.type
_entity_poly.pdbx_seq_one_letter_code
_entity_poly.pdbx_strand_id
1 'polypeptide(L)'
;MKASANLRKTSIYDRLGGAEGVEKLVNTFCDVLETTEVGRPIHLLHLRGHGMAHARMEQFNFFSGMFGGPKLYAEKWGHSNVRQIHDHVDITEAHKDAWLASMQLAIERLDYEPALKQNLMQHFEGMASLLVNH
;
A
#
# COMPACT_ATOMS: atom_id res chain seq x y z
N MET A 1 12.17 -9.39 41.32
CA MET A 1 11.42 -10.03 40.21
C MET A 1 11.72 -9.25 38.94
N LYS A 2 12.45 -9.83 37.98
CA LYS A 2 12.69 -9.20 36.67
C LYS A 2 11.42 -9.42 35.83
N ALA A 3 10.67 -8.35 35.60
CA ALA A 3 9.65 -8.37 34.56
C ALA A 3 10.37 -8.47 33.22
N SER A 4 10.28 -9.63 32.57
CA SER A 4 10.68 -9.77 31.18
C SER A 4 9.72 -8.93 30.34
N ALA A 5 10.14 -7.71 30.00
CA ALA A 5 9.51 -6.92 28.96
C ALA A 5 9.60 -7.74 27.67
N ASN A 6 8.48 -8.33 27.29
CA ASN A 6 8.32 -8.93 25.97
C ASN A 6 8.39 -7.76 24.98
N LEU A 7 9.57 -7.49 24.43
CA LEU A 7 9.79 -6.47 23.41
C LEU A 7 8.99 -6.89 22.17
N ARG A 8 7.71 -6.52 22.13
CA ARG A 8 6.92 -6.62 20.91
C ARG A 8 7.67 -5.80 19.86
N LYS A 9 8.11 -6.44 18.78
CA LYS A 9 8.57 -5.72 17.59
C LYS A 9 7.43 -4.78 17.19
N THR A 10 7.68 -3.48 17.24
CA THR A 10 6.73 -2.45 16.80
C THR A 10 6.37 -2.73 15.35
N SER A 11 5.07 -2.88 15.06
CA SER A 11 4.60 -3.19 13.71
C SER A 11 4.86 -2.00 12.76
N ILE A 12 4.78 -2.21 11.44
CA ILE A 12 4.87 -1.09 10.48
C ILE A 12 3.70 -0.13 10.73
N TYR A 13 2.52 -0.67 11.05
CA TYR A 13 1.33 0.10 11.40
C TYR A 13 1.60 1.04 12.57
N ASP A 14 2.19 0.54 13.65
CA ASP A 14 2.56 1.36 14.81
C ASP A 14 3.64 2.40 14.46
N ARG A 15 4.63 2.03 13.63
CA ARG A 15 5.70 2.95 13.17
C ARG A 15 5.18 4.07 12.25
N LEU A 16 4.08 3.84 11.54
CA LEU A 16 3.40 4.86 10.75
C LEU A 16 2.59 5.83 11.62
N GLY A 17 2.34 5.51 12.89
CA GLY A 17 1.42 6.25 13.77
C GLY A 17 -0.01 5.71 13.75
N GLY A 18 -0.18 4.43 13.42
CA GLY A 18 -1.48 3.76 13.36
C GLY A 18 -2.31 4.16 12.14
N ALA A 19 -3.63 4.20 12.31
CA ALA A 19 -4.59 4.44 11.22
C ALA A 19 -4.31 5.76 10.48
N GLU A 20 -4.07 6.84 11.21
CA GLU A 20 -3.78 8.16 10.61
C GLU A 20 -2.52 8.12 9.73
N GLY A 21 -1.53 7.32 10.11
CA GLY A 21 -0.31 7.12 9.34
C GLY A 21 -0.56 6.41 8.01
N VAL A 22 -1.34 5.32 8.06
CA VAL A 22 -1.75 4.57 6.86
C VAL A 22 -2.60 5.44 5.95
N GLU A 23 -3.54 6.20 6.52
CA GLU A 23 -4.39 7.13 5.77
C GLU A 23 -3.57 8.20 5.05
N LYS A 24 -2.59 8.82 5.73
CA LYS A 24 -1.66 9.78 5.10
C LYS A 24 -0.88 9.17 3.95
N LEU A 25 -0.35 7.96 4.12
CA LEU A 25 0.39 7.25 3.08
C LEU A 25 -0.49 6.97 1.85
N VAL A 26 -1.68 6.39 2.08
CA VAL A 26 -2.62 6.06 1.01
C VAL A 26 -3.10 7.32 0.30
N ASN A 27 -3.42 8.39 1.05
CA ASN A 27 -3.88 9.64 0.46
C ASN A 27 -2.80 10.27 -0.42
N THR A 28 -1.57 10.35 0.08
CA THR A 28 -0.44 10.90 -0.69
C THR A 28 -0.17 10.06 -1.95
N PHE A 29 -0.28 8.73 -1.85
CA PHE A 29 -0.13 7.84 -2.99
C PHE A 29 -1.22 8.03 -4.04
N CYS A 30 -2.50 8.04 -3.64
CA CYS A 30 -3.59 8.28 -4.58
C CYS A 30 -3.49 9.68 -5.23
N ASP A 31 -3.08 10.69 -4.48
CA ASP A 31 -2.86 12.03 -5.04
C ASP A 31 -1.72 12.01 -6.07
N VAL A 32 -0.64 11.26 -5.84
CA VAL A 32 0.42 11.04 -6.85
C VAL A 32 -0.15 10.37 -8.09
N LEU A 33 -0.99 9.33 -7.95
CA LEU A 33 -1.63 8.66 -9.08
C LEU A 33 -2.47 9.63 -9.92
N GLU A 34 -3.23 10.50 -9.26
CA GLU A 34 -4.17 11.42 -9.91
C GLU A 34 -3.48 12.63 -10.57
N THR A 35 -2.31 13.05 -10.06
CA THR A 35 -1.72 14.36 -10.40
C THR A 35 -0.38 14.30 -11.12
N THR A 36 0.20 13.12 -11.33
CA THR A 36 1.55 12.98 -11.93
C THR A 36 1.55 12.10 -13.17
N GLU A 37 2.47 12.37 -14.09
CA GLU A 37 2.63 11.54 -15.29
C GLU A 37 3.08 10.11 -14.97
N VAL A 38 3.89 9.91 -13.93
CA VAL A 38 4.31 8.57 -13.48
C VAL A 38 3.14 7.73 -12.96
N GLY A 39 2.16 8.39 -12.34
CA GLY A 39 0.96 7.75 -11.80
C GLY A 39 -0.11 7.44 -12.85
N ARG A 40 -0.06 8.12 -14.01
CA ARG A 40 -1.07 8.05 -15.06
C ARG A 40 -1.43 6.62 -15.51
N PRO A 41 -0.49 5.68 -15.72
CA PRO A 41 -0.85 4.32 -16.14
C PRO A 41 -1.76 3.62 -15.13
N ILE A 42 -1.47 3.76 -13.83
CA ILE A 42 -2.24 3.13 -12.75
C ILE A 42 -3.58 3.84 -12.54
N HIS A 43 -3.59 5.17 -12.63
CA HIS A 43 -4.82 5.93 -12.56
C HIS A 43 -5.81 5.50 -13.66
N LEU A 44 -5.34 5.28 -14.89
CA LEU A 44 -6.18 4.80 -15.98
C LEU A 44 -6.78 3.40 -15.71
N LEU A 45 -6.05 2.50 -15.05
CA LEU A 45 -6.61 1.20 -14.64
C LEU A 45 -7.76 1.38 -13.65
N HIS A 46 -7.61 2.25 -12.66
CA HIS A 46 -8.67 2.52 -11.69
C HIS A 46 -9.89 3.22 -12.30
N LEU A 47 -9.70 4.12 -13.27
CA LEU A 47 -10.80 4.79 -13.99
C LEU A 47 -11.64 3.83 -14.85
N ARG A 48 -11.08 2.69 -15.25
CA ARG A 48 -11.82 1.63 -15.96
C ARG A 48 -12.63 0.72 -15.01
N GLY A 49 -12.37 0.80 -13.71
CA GLY A 49 -13.04 0.02 -12.66
C GLY A 49 -13.95 0.89 -11.80
N HIS A 50 -13.89 0.69 -10.48
CA HIS A 50 -14.71 1.41 -9.50
C HIS A 50 -14.21 2.82 -9.15
N GLY A 51 -13.16 3.31 -9.82
CA GLY A 51 -12.61 4.66 -9.63
C GLY A 51 -11.72 4.83 -8.39
N MET A 52 -11.08 6.00 -8.31
CA MET A 52 -10.08 6.33 -7.29
C MET A 52 -10.64 6.39 -5.86
N ALA A 53 -11.89 6.86 -5.69
CA ALA A 53 -12.51 6.92 -4.36
C ALA A 53 -12.65 5.53 -3.72
N HIS A 54 -13.04 4.53 -4.51
CA HIS A 54 -13.10 3.14 -4.08
C HIS A 54 -11.69 2.59 -3.80
N ALA A 55 -10.74 2.80 -4.73
CA ALA A 55 -9.36 2.34 -4.58
C ALA A 55 -8.70 2.87 -3.30
N ARG A 56 -8.88 4.16 -3.00
CA ARG A 56 -8.33 4.83 -1.79
C ARG A 56 -8.83 4.17 -0.50
N MET A 57 -10.14 3.94 -0.39
CA MET A 57 -10.74 3.28 0.78
C MET A 57 -10.24 1.85 0.95
N GLU A 58 -10.25 1.07 -0.13
CA GLU A 58 -9.86 -0.33 -0.06
C GLU A 58 -8.35 -0.53 0.14
N GLN A 59 -7.52 0.38 -0.39
CA GLN A 59 -6.09 0.36 -0.14
C GLN A 59 -5.74 0.67 1.32
N PHE A 60 -6.46 1.61 1.95
CA PHE A 60 -6.37 1.82 3.40
C PHE A 60 -6.72 0.55 4.18
N ASN A 61 -7.86 -0.08 3.86
CA ASN A 61 -8.30 -1.30 4.53
C ASN A 61 -7.27 -2.43 4.41
N PHE A 62 -6.66 -2.55 3.22
CA PHE A 62 -5.67 -3.58 2.92
C PHE A 62 -4.35 -3.33 3.63
N PHE A 63 -3.84 -2.09 3.59
CA PHE A 63 -2.58 -1.72 4.24
C PHE A 63 -2.66 -1.75 5.77
N SER A 64 -3.82 -1.42 6.35
CA SER A 64 -4.06 -1.56 7.79
C SER A 64 -3.71 -2.97 8.26
N GLY A 65 -4.28 -4.00 7.63
CA GLY A 65 -4.01 -5.39 7.97
C GLY A 65 -2.61 -5.86 7.58
N MET A 66 -2.12 -5.47 6.40
CA MET A 66 -0.78 -5.86 5.92
C MET A 66 0.33 -5.40 6.87
N PHE A 67 0.20 -4.19 7.42
CA PHE A 67 1.22 -3.60 8.28
C PHE A 67 1.11 -3.99 9.76
N GLY A 68 0.17 -4.87 10.10
CA GLY A 68 -0.01 -5.42 11.46
C GLY A 68 -1.08 -4.72 12.29
N GLY A 69 -1.89 -3.84 11.69
CA GLY A 69 -3.09 -3.25 12.30
C GLY A 69 -4.34 -4.13 12.13
N PRO A 70 -5.54 -3.55 12.32
CA PRO A 70 -6.82 -4.24 12.11
C PRO A 70 -6.97 -4.81 10.69
N LYS A 71 -7.53 -6.02 10.55
CA LYS A 71 -7.63 -6.73 9.26
C LYS A 71 -8.85 -6.30 8.45
N LEU A 72 -9.06 -4.99 8.32
CA LEU A 72 -10.28 -4.38 7.79
C LEU A 72 -10.69 -4.94 6.42
N TYR A 73 -9.74 -5.12 5.51
CA TYR A 73 -10.03 -5.67 4.19
C TYR A 73 -10.53 -7.12 4.27
N ALA A 74 -9.85 -7.98 5.04
CA ALA A 74 -10.22 -9.38 5.18
C ALA A 74 -11.55 -9.55 5.96
N GLU A 75 -11.81 -8.69 6.93
CA GLU A 75 -13.09 -8.66 7.67
C GLU A 75 -14.26 -8.28 6.74
N LYS A 76 -14.03 -7.36 5.80
CA LYS A 76 -15.04 -6.91 4.83
C LYS A 76 -15.24 -7.89 3.67
N TRP A 77 -14.16 -8.44 3.12
CA TRP A 77 -14.17 -9.22 1.87
C TRP A 77 -13.91 -10.72 2.05
N GLY A 78 -13.64 -11.18 3.28
CA GLY A 78 -13.40 -12.59 3.62
C GLY A 78 -11.98 -13.08 3.35
N HIS A 79 -11.16 -12.36 2.57
CA HIS A 79 -9.75 -12.68 2.33
C HIS A 79 -8.92 -11.44 2.03
N SER A 80 -7.59 -11.58 2.06
CA SER A 80 -6.62 -10.55 1.66
C SER A 80 -5.56 -11.08 0.69
N ASN A 81 -5.92 -12.09 -0.11
CA ASN A 81 -5.03 -12.64 -1.14
C ASN A 81 -4.86 -11.62 -2.28
N VAL A 82 -3.71 -10.96 -2.32
CA VAL A 82 -3.44 -9.85 -3.25
C VAL A 82 -3.52 -10.27 -4.72
N ARG A 83 -3.17 -11.52 -5.06
CA ARG A 83 -3.29 -12.02 -6.44
C ARG A 83 -4.75 -12.13 -6.85
N GLN A 84 -5.57 -12.80 -6.03
CA GLN A 84 -7.00 -12.94 -6.30
C GLN A 84 -7.72 -11.59 -6.43
N ILE A 85 -7.31 -10.59 -5.66
CA ILE A 85 -7.85 -9.23 -5.76
C ILE A 85 -7.55 -8.62 -7.15
N HIS A 86 -6.45 -8.99 -7.80
CA HIS A 86 -5.99 -8.41 -9.07
C HIS A 86 -6.15 -9.35 -10.29
N ASP A 87 -6.70 -10.56 -10.12
CA ASP A 87 -6.87 -11.54 -11.21
C ASP A 87 -7.67 -11.01 -12.42
N HIS A 88 -8.45 -9.94 -12.23
CA HIS A 88 -9.28 -9.31 -13.25
C HIS A 88 -8.62 -8.10 -13.94
N VAL A 89 -7.36 -7.82 -13.65
CA VAL A 89 -6.61 -6.69 -14.19
C VAL A 89 -5.37 -7.18 -14.93
N ASP A 90 -5.17 -6.68 -16.15
CA ASP A 90 -3.96 -6.96 -16.93
C ASP A 90 -2.79 -6.11 -16.40
N ILE A 91 -1.90 -6.72 -15.61
CA ILE A 91 -0.77 -6.06 -14.96
C ILE A 91 0.52 -6.47 -15.67
N THR A 92 1.09 -5.52 -16.39
CA THR A 92 2.38 -5.65 -17.06
C THR A 92 3.52 -5.21 -16.15
N GLU A 93 4.76 -5.53 -16.52
CA GLU A 93 5.95 -4.99 -15.87
C GLU A 93 5.95 -3.45 -15.81
N ALA A 94 5.48 -2.79 -16.89
CA ALA A 94 5.38 -1.33 -16.92
C ALA A 94 4.35 -0.78 -15.91
N HIS A 95 3.24 -1.51 -15.66
CA HIS A 95 2.30 -1.15 -14.60
C HIS A 95 2.97 -1.31 -13.22
N LYS A 96 3.65 -2.42 -12.96
CA LYS A 96 4.38 -2.61 -11.70
C LYS A 96 5.38 -1.48 -11.44
N ASP A 97 6.18 -1.13 -12.45
CA ASP A 97 7.19 -0.08 -12.32
C ASP A 97 6.57 1.31 -12.08
N ALA A 98 5.49 1.65 -12.79
CA ALA A 98 4.75 2.89 -12.59
C ALA A 98 4.14 2.99 -11.19
N TRP A 99 3.59 1.87 -10.68
CA TRP A 99 3.03 1.79 -9.34
C TRP A 99 4.11 1.98 -8.27
N LEU A 100 5.24 1.29 -8.39
CA LEU A 100 6.37 1.39 -7.45
C LEU A 100 6.99 2.79 -7.45
N ALA A 101 7.19 3.39 -8.64
CA ALA A 101 7.71 4.75 -8.75
C ALA A 101 6.75 5.78 -8.14
N SER A 102 5.44 5.59 -8.30
CA SER A 102 4.43 6.44 -7.67
C SER A 102 4.43 6.31 -6.14
N MET A 103 4.60 5.09 -5.62
CA MET A 103 4.71 4.84 -4.18
C MET A 103 5.99 5.44 -3.59
N GLN A 104 7.12 5.28 -4.27
CA GLN A 104 8.39 5.91 -3.90
C GLN A 104 8.22 7.43 -3.78
N LEU A 105 7.64 8.08 -4.79
CA LEU A 105 7.38 9.52 -4.77
C LEU A 105 6.45 9.94 -3.61
N ALA A 106 5.43 9.14 -3.30
CA ALA A 106 4.55 9.40 -2.17
C ALA A 106 5.28 9.31 -0.82
N ILE A 107 6.11 8.28 -0.64
CA ILE A 107 6.93 8.10 0.57
C ILE A 107 7.96 9.22 0.72
N GLU A 108 8.54 9.70 -0.37
CA GLU A 108 9.49 10.82 -0.37
C GLU A 108 8.86 12.12 0.11
N ARG A 109 7.58 12.35 -0.20
CA ARG A 109 6.80 13.51 0.29
C ARG A 109 6.47 13.45 1.78
N LEU A 110 6.60 12.27 2.39
CA LEU A 110 6.27 12.05 3.79
C LEU A 110 7.55 12.11 4.64
N ASP A 111 7.44 12.74 5.81
CA ASP A 111 8.56 12.89 6.75
C ASP A 111 8.71 11.64 7.62
N TYR A 112 9.04 10.53 6.96
CA TYR A 112 9.33 9.26 7.62
C TYR A 112 10.84 9.07 7.78
N GLU A 113 11.22 8.43 8.90
CA GLU A 113 12.59 7.99 9.11
C GLU A 113 13.11 7.13 7.95
N PRO A 114 14.37 7.27 7.49
CA PRO A 114 14.89 6.55 6.33
C PRO A 114 14.70 5.03 6.40
N ALA A 115 14.86 4.44 7.59
CA ALA A 115 14.66 3.02 7.82
C ALA A 115 13.20 2.58 7.69
N LEU A 116 12.23 3.47 7.88
CA LEU A 116 10.82 3.18 7.61
C LEU A 116 10.53 3.28 6.11
N LYS A 117 11.05 4.30 5.43
CA LYS A 117 10.92 4.46 3.97
C LYS A 117 11.43 3.22 3.23
N GLN A 118 12.63 2.75 3.58
CA GLN A 118 13.21 1.55 2.99
C GLN A 118 12.37 0.29 3.27
N ASN A 119 11.88 0.15 4.50
CA ASN A 119 11.10 -1.02 4.89
C ASN A 119 9.73 -1.09 4.20
N LEU A 120 9.08 0.07 3.99
CA LEU A 120 7.86 0.18 3.18
C LEU A 120 8.13 -0.25 1.74
N MET A 121 9.16 0.32 1.10
CA MET A 121 9.48 0.00 -0.29
C MET A 121 9.80 -1.49 -0.49
N GLN A 122 10.53 -2.12 0.42
CA GLN A 122 10.78 -3.57 0.37
C GLN A 122 9.49 -4.41 0.40
N HIS A 123 8.50 -4.03 1.23
CA HIS A 123 7.20 -4.72 1.25
C HIS A 123 6.44 -4.52 -0.06
N PHE A 124 6.47 -3.31 -0.57
CA PHE A 124 5.80 -2.92 -1.80
C PHE A 124 6.39 -3.58 -3.04
N GLU A 125 7.71 -3.63 -3.16
CA GLU A 125 8.42 -4.35 -4.24
C GLU A 125 8.09 -5.84 -4.20
N GLY A 126 8.15 -6.47 -3.02
CA GLY A 126 7.82 -7.88 -2.84
C GLY A 126 6.37 -8.19 -3.22
N MET A 127 5.42 -7.33 -2.83
CA MET A 127 4.02 -7.47 -3.18
C MET A 127 3.77 -7.26 -4.68
N ALA A 128 4.24 -6.14 -5.24
CA ALA A 128 3.96 -5.77 -6.63
C ALA A 128 4.51 -6.79 -7.63
N SER A 129 5.65 -7.43 -7.29
CA SER A 129 6.25 -8.50 -8.10
C SER A 129 5.37 -9.76 -8.20
N LEU A 130 4.42 -9.95 -7.29
CA LEU A 130 3.49 -11.09 -7.34
C LEU A 130 2.31 -10.88 -8.30
N LEU A 131 2.13 -9.65 -8.79
CA LEU A 131 0.93 -9.24 -9.51
C LEU A 131 1.11 -9.18 -11.02
N VAL A 132 2.35 -9.16 -11.51
CA VAL A 132 2.63 -9.19 -12.95
C VAL A 132 2.12 -10.51 -13.53
N ASN A 133 1.23 -10.41 -14.51
CA ASN A 133 0.55 -11.54 -15.13
C ASN A 133 0.52 -11.47 -16.67
N HIS A 134 1.12 -10.43 -17.28
CA HIS A 134 1.22 -10.23 -18.73
C HIS A 134 2.54 -9.62 -19.18
#